data_AF-A0A3D6A523-F1
#
_entry.id   AF-A0A3D6A523-F1
#
_cell.length_a   1.000
_cell.length_b   1.000
_cell.length_c   1.000
_cell.angle_alpha   90.00
_cell.angle_beta   90.00
_cell.angle_gamma   90.00
#
_symmetry.space_group_name_H-M   'P 1'
#
loop_
_entity.id
_entity.type
_entity.pdbx_description
1 polymer ?
#
loop_
_entity_poly.entity_id
_entity_poly.type
_entity_poly.pdbx_seq_one_letter_code
_entity_poly.pdbx_strand_id
1 'polypeptide(L)'
;DNEIQVAELEQMEGVTKEIIKDDSVPGGPVSRFTFPDGKSIYLLAEGRLINLGCATGHPSFVMSNSFTNQTIAQIDIRNNPDREIGVTRLSKEL
;
A
#
# COMPACT_ATOMS: atom_id res chain seq x y z
N ASP A 1 6.52 3.02 -5.44
CA ASP A 1 6.67 1.74 -4.71
C ASP A 1 8.08 1.27 -4.96
N ASN A 2 8.71 0.72 -3.93
CA ASN A 2 10.17 0.64 -3.88
C ASN A 2 10.66 -0.76 -3.47
N GLU A 3 9.74 -1.62 -3.02
CA GLU A 3 10.06 -3.00 -2.63
C GLU A 3 10.26 -3.89 -3.85
N ILE A 4 9.59 -3.57 -4.97
CA ILE A 4 9.75 -4.21 -6.27
C ILE A 4 10.27 -3.14 -7.24
N GLN A 5 11.32 -3.44 -7.99
CA GLN A 5 11.94 -2.52 -8.96
C GLN A 5 11.11 -2.43 -10.26
N VAL A 6 9.85 -1.99 -10.17
CA VAL A 6 8.93 -1.91 -11.32
C VAL A 6 9.48 -0.99 -12.40
N ALA A 7 10.11 0.12 -12.03
CA ALA A 7 10.72 1.05 -12.98
C ALA A 7 11.85 0.40 -13.80
N GLU A 8 12.65 -0.48 -13.19
CA GLU A 8 13.69 -1.23 -13.90
C GLU A 8 13.08 -2.29 -14.82
N LEU A 9 12.02 -2.96 -14.37
CA LEU A 9 11.26 -3.93 -15.17
C LEU A 9 10.66 -3.28 -16.43
N GLU A 10 10.11 -2.07 -16.32
CA GLU A 10 9.53 -1.32 -17.45
C GLU A 10 10.58 -0.83 -18.46
N GLN A 11 11.82 -0.61 -18.01
CA GLN A 11 12.93 -0.15 -18.85
C GLN A 11 13.77 -1.31 -19.40
N MET A 12 13.48 -2.55 -19.00
CA MET A 12 14.27 -3.71 -19.39
C MET A 12 14.13 -4.01 -20.89
N GLU A 13 15.26 -4.22 -21.56
CA GLU A 13 15.29 -4.44 -23.01
C GLU A 13 14.48 -5.67 -23.43
N GLY A 14 13.58 -5.47 -24.40
CA GLY A 14 12.74 -6.53 -24.95
C GLY A 14 11.63 -7.02 -24.02
N VAL A 15 11.47 -6.43 -22.83
CA VAL A 15 10.28 -6.64 -21.99
C VAL A 15 9.12 -5.81 -22.54
N THR A 16 7.96 -6.43 -22.65
CA THR A 16 6.72 -5.75 -23.09
C THR A 16 5.69 -5.78 -21.98
N LYS A 17 4.97 -4.66 -21.79
CA LYS A 17 3.90 -4.51 -20.81
C LYS A 17 2.55 -4.48 -21.50
N GLU A 18 1.59 -5.24 -20.98
CA GLU A 18 0.21 -5.25 -21.42
C GLU A 18 -0.70 -5.04 -20.21
N ILE A 19 -1.67 -4.12 -20.34
CA ILE A 19 -2.68 -3.89 -19.30
C ILE A 19 -3.78 -4.92 -19.48
N ILE A 20 -3.91 -5.83 -18.52
CA ILE A 20 -4.94 -6.88 -18.50
C ILE A 20 -6.24 -6.35 -17.88
N LYS A 21 -6.10 -5.55 -16.82
CA LYS A 21 -7.17 -4.79 -16.18
C LYS A 21 -6.64 -3.43 -15.78
N ASP A 22 -7.39 -2.38 -16.05
CA ASP A 22 -7.12 -1.05 -15.51
C ASP A 22 -7.84 -0.83 -14.17
N ASP A 23 -7.58 0.33 -13.54
CA ASP A 23 -8.11 0.71 -12.24
C ASP A 23 -9.65 0.83 -12.20
N SER A 24 -10.32 0.98 -13.35
CA SER A 24 -11.79 1.07 -13.41
C SER A 24 -12.47 -0.28 -13.25
N VAL A 25 -11.73 -1.39 -13.42
CA VAL A 25 -12.26 -2.74 -13.33
C VAL A 25 -12.24 -3.23 -11.88
N PRO A 26 -13.36 -3.79 -11.35
CA PRO A 26 -13.39 -4.36 -10.01
C PRO A 26 -12.25 -5.35 -9.74
N GLY A 27 -11.66 -5.25 -8.54
CA GLY A 27 -10.48 -6.03 -8.14
C GLY A 27 -9.14 -5.45 -8.62
N GLY A 28 -9.12 -4.20 -9.10
CA GLY A 28 -7.91 -3.42 -9.31
C GLY A 28 -7.07 -3.78 -10.53
N PRO A 29 -5.98 -3.04 -10.75
CA PRO A 29 -5.18 -3.12 -11.96
C PRO A 29 -4.30 -4.35 -11.97
N VAL A 30 -4.14 -4.92 -13.17
CA VAL A 30 -3.29 -6.08 -13.44
C VAL A 30 -2.57 -5.84 -14.75
N SER A 31 -1.24 -5.89 -14.71
CA SER A 31 -0.37 -5.77 -15.88
C SER A 31 0.38 -7.07 -16.11
N ARG A 32 0.48 -7.51 -17.36
CA ARG A 32 1.33 -8.62 -17.77
C ARG A 32 2.63 -8.08 -18.36
N PHE A 33 3.76 -8.54 -17.84
CA PHE A 33 5.07 -8.30 -18.42
C PHE A 33 5.54 -9.58 -19.11
N THR A 34 5.94 -9.48 -20.37
CA THR A 34 6.45 -10.60 -21.17
C THR A 34 7.90 -10.35 -21.52
N PHE A 35 8.77 -11.29 -21.16
CA PHE A 35 10.21 -11.26 -21.39
C PHE A 35 10.57 -11.74 -22.80
N PRO A 36 11.80 -11.44 -23.28
CA PRO A 36 12.25 -11.87 -24.62
C PRO A 36 12.22 -13.38 -24.85
N ASP A 37 12.35 -14.19 -23.78
CA ASP A 37 12.30 -15.65 -23.85
C ASP A 37 10.86 -16.21 -23.87
N GLY A 38 9.85 -15.34 -23.91
CA GLY A 38 8.44 -15.68 -23.97
C GLY A 38 7.79 -15.99 -22.62
N LYS A 39 8.54 -15.95 -21.50
CA LYS A 39 7.94 -16.06 -20.17
C LYS A 39 7.18 -14.78 -19.83
N SER A 40 6.12 -14.91 -19.04
CA SER A 40 5.39 -13.75 -18.54
C SER A 40 5.18 -13.80 -17.03
N ILE A 41 5.13 -12.61 -16.44
CA ILE A 41 4.68 -12.40 -15.06
C ILE A 41 3.48 -11.47 -15.04
N TYR A 42 2.62 -11.62 -14.04
CA TYR A 42 1.51 -10.71 -13.78
C TYR A 42 1.84 -9.87 -12.55
N LEU A 43 1.86 -8.56 -12.73
CA LEU A 43 2.05 -7.58 -11.68
C LEU A 43 0.69 -7.00 -11.27
N LEU A 44 0.44 -6.98 -9.98
CA LEU A 44 -0.79 -6.46 -9.36
C LEU A 44 -0.50 -5.07 -8.78
N ALA A 45 -1.47 -4.17 -8.84
CA ALA A 45 -1.38 -2.84 -8.23
C ALA A 45 -0.15 -2.01 -8.66
N GLU A 46 0.48 -2.34 -9.79
CA GLU A 46 1.75 -1.74 -10.24
C GLU A 46 2.84 -1.77 -9.13
N GLY A 47 2.87 -2.83 -8.31
CA GLY A 47 3.82 -3.01 -7.20
C GLY A 47 3.48 -2.20 -5.93
N ARG A 48 2.40 -1.43 -5.93
CA ARG A 48 1.88 -0.72 -4.74
C ARG A 48 1.14 -1.67 -3.79
N LEU A 49 0.58 -1.11 -2.72
CA LEU A 49 -0.17 -1.85 -1.69
C LEU A 49 -1.34 -2.64 -2.29
N ILE A 50 -1.11 -3.94 -2.52
CA ILE A 50 -2.03 -4.85 -3.20
C ILE A 50 -3.38 -4.98 -2.48
N ASN A 51 -3.38 -5.00 -1.15
CA ASN A 51 -4.60 -5.16 -0.36
C ASN A 51 -5.54 -3.96 -0.52
N LEU A 52 -5.00 -2.76 -0.77
CA LEU A 52 -5.79 -1.55 -1.05
C LEU A 52 -6.04 -1.35 -2.55
N GLY A 53 -5.08 -1.72 -3.40
CA GLY A 53 -5.17 -1.52 -4.85
C GLY A 53 -6.05 -2.55 -5.56
N CYS A 54 -6.06 -3.81 -5.08
CA CYS A 54 -6.79 -4.92 -5.70
C CYS A 54 -7.91 -5.49 -4.80
N ALA A 55 -8.09 -4.95 -3.60
CA ALA A 55 -9.16 -5.30 -2.68
C ALA A 55 -9.60 -4.07 -1.88
N THR A 56 -10.18 -4.26 -0.68
CA THR A 56 -10.73 -3.17 0.15
C THR A 56 -9.90 -2.91 1.41
N GLY A 57 -8.68 -3.43 1.48
CA GLY A 57 -7.81 -3.31 2.64
C GLY A 57 -8.24 -4.19 3.81
N HIS A 58 -7.94 -3.72 5.01
CA HIS A 58 -8.25 -4.44 6.23
C HIS A 58 -9.74 -4.29 6.62
N PRO A 59 -10.41 -5.33 7.15
CA PRO A 59 -11.78 -5.23 7.63
C PRO A 59 -11.98 -4.16 8.70
N SER A 60 -13.18 -3.59 8.79
CA SER A 60 -13.50 -2.51 9.73
C SER A 60 -13.19 -2.85 11.19
N PHE A 61 -13.35 -4.12 11.60
CA PHE A 61 -13.08 -4.55 12.98
C PHE A 61 -11.61 -4.36 13.38
N VAL A 62 -10.67 -4.74 12.51
CA VAL A 62 -9.23 -4.56 12.80
C VAL A 62 -8.83 -3.09 12.65
N MET A 63 -9.42 -2.36 11.69
CA MET A 63 -9.17 -0.92 11.55
C MET A 63 -9.72 -0.11 12.73
N SER A 64 -10.80 -0.57 13.39
CA SER A 64 -11.34 0.06 14.60
C SER A 64 -10.29 0.18 15.71
N ASN A 65 -9.44 -0.83 15.89
CA ASN A 65 -8.34 -0.79 16.86
C ASN A 65 -7.33 0.31 16.49
N SER A 66 -6.92 0.38 15.21
CA SER A 66 -5.97 1.38 14.73
C SER A 66 -6.52 2.80 14.84
N PHE A 67 -7.79 3.01 14.47
CA PHE A 67 -8.45 4.32 14.55
C PHE A 67 -8.77 4.74 15.98
N THR A 68 -9.03 3.80 16.88
CA THR A 68 -9.16 4.07 18.33
C THR A 68 -7.83 4.62 18.86
N ASN A 69 -6.71 3.94 18.58
CA ASN A 69 -5.38 4.43 18.98
C ASN A 69 -5.06 5.80 18.38
N GLN A 70 -5.35 6.03 17.09
CA GLN A 70 -5.17 7.35 16.50
C GLN A 70 -6.01 8.43 17.19
N THR A 71 -7.28 8.14 17.52
CA THR A 71 -8.16 9.09 18.22
C THR A 71 -7.66 9.41 19.62
N ILE A 72 -7.25 8.38 20.38
CA ILE A 72 -6.66 8.56 21.71
C ILE A 72 -5.38 9.41 21.63
N ALA A 73 -4.51 9.15 20.64
CA ALA A 73 -3.30 9.94 20.43
C ALA A 73 -3.62 11.41 20.09
N GLN A 74 -4.64 11.67 19.27
CA GLN A 74 -5.07 13.03 18.95
C GLN A 74 -5.60 13.78 20.19
N ILE A 75 -6.37 13.10 21.05
CA ILE A 75 -6.85 13.66 22.31
C ILE A 75 -5.67 14.00 23.24
N ASP A 76 -4.71 13.08 23.38
CA ASP A 76 -3.50 13.27 24.19
C ASP A 76 -2.67 14.47 23.69
N ILE A 77 -2.41 14.56 22.39
CA ILE A 77 -1.68 15.69 21.79
C ILE A 77 -2.42 17.01 22.03
N ARG A 78 -3.75 17.03 21.85
CA ARG A 78 -4.55 18.23 22.05
C ARG A 78 -4.55 18.72 23.50
N ASN A 79 -4.56 17.80 24.46
CA ASN A 79 -4.64 18.12 25.89
C ASN A 79 -3.28 18.41 26.53
N ASN A 80 -2.16 18.09 25.86
CA ASN A 80 -0.80 18.34 26.34
C ASN A 80 -0.05 19.26 25.37
N PRO A 81 -0.41 20.56 25.27
CA PRO A 81 0.20 21.49 24.32
C PRO A 81 1.69 21.74 24.59
N ASP A 82 2.14 21.53 25.82
CA ASP A 82 3.52 21.80 26.28
C ASP A 82 4.46 20.59 26.04
N ARG A 83 3.97 19.55 25.37
CA ARG A 83 4.72 18.32 25.09
C ARG A 83 6.00 18.63 24.31
N GLU A 84 7.10 18.00 24.72
CA GLU A 84 8.36 18.09 23.99
C GLU A 84 8.23 17.52 22.57
N ILE A 85 8.89 18.17 21.62
CA ILE A 85 8.94 17.72 20.23
C ILE A 85 9.71 16.40 20.17
N GLY A 86 9.03 15.33 19.75
CA GLY A 86 9.63 14.01 19.64
C GLY A 86 8.65 12.93 19.19
N VAL A 87 9.15 11.70 19.12
CA VAL A 87 8.34 10.51 18.80
C VAL A 87 8.08 9.74 20.09
N THR A 88 6.81 9.58 20.42
CA THR A 88 6.35 8.87 21.62
C THR A 88 5.37 7.77 21.28
N ARG A 89 5.19 6.83 22.21
CA ARG A 89 4.16 5.79 22.14
C ARG A 89 3.01 6.15 23.08
N LEU A 90 1.82 5.62 22.80
CA LEU A 90 0.73 5.62 23.77
C LEU A 90 1.14 4.81 25.01
N SER A 91 0.54 5.15 26.17
CA SER A 91 0.69 4.36 27.40
C SER A 91 0.26 2.91 27.17
N LYS A 92 0.88 1.96 27.86
CA LYS A 92 0.56 0.53 27.77
C LYS A 92 -0.83 0.19 28.32
N GLU A 93 -1.37 1.05 29.18
CA GLU A 93 -2.69 0.86 29.81
C GLU A 93 -3.86 1.24 28.88
N LEU A 94 -3.57 1.97 27.80
CA LEU A 94 -4.50 2.37 26.75
C LEU A 94 -4.48 1.34 25.62
#